data_AF-K7S479-F1
#
_entry.id   AF-K7S479-F1
#
_cell.length_a   1.000
_cell.length_b   1.000
_cell.length_c   1.000
_cell.angle_alpha   90.00
_cell.angle_beta   90.00
_cell.angle_gamma   90.00
#
_symmetry.space_group_name_H-M   'P 1'
#
loop_
_entity.id
_entity.type
_entity.pdbx_description
1 polymer ?
#
loop_
_entity_poly.entity_id
_entity_poly.type
_entity_poly.pdbx_seq_one_letter_code
_entity_poly.pdbx_strand_id
1 'polypeptide(L)'
;MDREHAVAVLRKVIAYCPAQKLNDDSRNAWAEALAGTDFADALDAVAIIGSRPLEPGDQLWIQPGHVIAEVKRIRRARLSSFDRATVTGAPTDPAEFLDWTRRVNEQVASGHADQLPQIEPGDDEHQVSADFIHELRARAKREQAHRTDNPEEN
;
A
#
# COMPACT_ATOMS: atom_id res chain seq x y z
N MET A 1 8.48 -6.20 10.35
CA MET A 1 9.31 -5.50 11.35
C MET A 1 9.95 -6.49 12.32
N ASP A 2 10.96 -6.07 13.09
CA ASP A 2 11.53 -6.89 14.17
C ASP A 2 10.70 -6.85 15.47
N ARG A 3 11.14 -7.61 16.48
CA ARG A 3 10.47 -7.74 17.77
C ARG A 3 10.40 -6.43 18.56
N GLU A 4 11.46 -5.62 18.55
CA GLU A 4 11.50 -4.38 19.32
C GLU A 4 10.50 -3.36 18.76
N HIS A 5 10.46 -3.25 17.43
CA HIS A 5 9.47 -2.46 16.70
C HIS A 5 8.04 -2.93 16.98
N ALA A 6 7.77 -4.24 16.95
CA ALA A 6 6.44 -4.75 17.27
C ALA A 6 6.02 -4.45 18.71
N VAL A 7 6.95 -4.50 19.67
CA VAL A 7 6.68 -4.10 21.07
C VAL A 7 6.39 -2.60 21.17
N ALA A 8 7.07 -1.76 20.38
CA ALA A 8 6.76 -0.32 20.32
C ALA A 8 5.35 -0.06 19.76
N VAL A 9 4.92 -0.80 18.73
CA VAL A 9 3.54 -0.73 18.21
C VAL A 9 2.53 -1.12 19.30
N LEU A 10 2.76 -2.24 20.00
CA LEU A 10 1.90 -2.67 21.10
C LEU A 10 1.83 -1.63 22.24
N ARG A 11 2.95 -0.99 22.59
CA ARG A 11 2.97 0.09 23.58
C ARG A 11 2.11 1.27 23.15
N LYS A 12 2.17 1.66 21.86
CA LYS A 12 1.32 2.72 21.31
C LYS A 12 -0.16 2.33 21.36
N VAL A 13 -0.48 1.07 21.09
CA VAL A 13 -1.86 0.54 21.22
C VAL A 13 -2.37 0.67 22.65
N ILE A 14 -1.57 0.30 23.65
CA ILE A 14 -1.95 0.42 25.06
C ILE A 14 -2.14 1.88 25.49
N ALA A 15 -1.37 2.80 24.90
CA ALA A 15 -1.58 4.23 25.14
C ALA A 15 -2.97 4.71 24.67
N TYR A 16 -3.51 4.14 23.58
CA TYR A 16 -4.90 4.39 23.15
C TYR A 16 -5.94 3.53 23.88
N CYS A 17 -5.55 2.33 24.33
CA CYS A 17 -6.43 1.33 24.93
C CYS A 17 -5.91 0.92 26.32
N PRO A 18 -5.98 1.78 27.35
CA PRO A 18 -5.34 1.52 28.65
C PRO A 18 -5.89 0.31 29.40
N ALA A 19 -7.07 -0.20 29.03
CA ALA A 19 -7.63 -1.44 29.59
C ALA A 19 -7.01 -2.72 29.01
N GLN A 20 -6.32 -2.64 27.86
CA GLN A 20 -5.54 -3.75 27.32
C GLN A 20 -4.26 -3.92 28.13
N LYS A 21 -4.00 -5.15 28.59
CA LYS A 21 -2.82 -5.46 29.41
C LYS A 21 -1.64 -5.88 28.55
N LEU A 22 -0.46 -5.39 28.91
CA LEU A 22 0.82 -5.85 28.38
C LEU A 22 1.35 -7.02 29.23
N ASN A 23 1.66 -8.14 28.61
CA ASN A 23 2.46 -9.21 29.20
C ASN A 23 3.42 -9.79 28.16
N ASP A 24 4.33 -10.68 28.58
CA ASP A 24 5.35 -11.22 27.67
C ASP A 24 4.75 -12.07 26.54
N ASP A 25 3.67 -12.81 26.80
CA ASP A 25 2.95 -13.56 25.77
C ASP A 25 2.37 -12.63 24.69
N SER A 26 1.80 -11.50 25.10
CA SER A 26 1.27 -10.48 24.19
C SER A 26 2.39 -9.88 23.34
N ARG A 27 3.58 -9.64 23.92
CA ARG A 27 4.73 -9.12 23.14
C ARG A 27 5.13 -10.10 22.04
N ASN A 28 5.20 -11.39 22.36
CA ASN A 28 5.59 -12.42 21.39
C ASN A 28 4.54 -12.58 20.29
N ALA A 29 3.26 -12.64 20.66
CA ALA A 29 2.16 -12.76 19.70
C ALA A 29 2.08 -11.55 18.75
N TRP A 30 2.31 -10.33 19.26
CA TRP A 30 2.35 -9.13 18.44
C TRP A 30 3.56 -9.11 17.50
N ALA A 31 4.74 -9.55 17.96
CA ALA A 31 5.92 -9.66 17.12
C ALA A 31 5.73 -10.67 15.99
N GLU A 32 5.11 -11.82 16.26
CA GLU A 32 4.78 -12.81 15.25
C GLU A 32 3.77 -12.27 14.23
N ALA A 33 2.65 -11.69 14.70
CA ALA A 33 1.59 -11.20 13.84
C ALA A 33 2.05 -10.03 12.93
N LEU A 34 2.94 -9.17 13.42
CA LEU A 34 3.41 -7.98 12.69
C LEU A 34 4.73 -8.19 11.92
N ALA A 35 5.27 -9.41 11.89
CA ALA A 35 6.57 -9.70 11.26
C ALA A 35 6.65 -9.21 9.80
N GLY A 36 5.58 -9.35 9.02
CA GLY A 36 5.50 -8.91 7.62
C GLY A 36 5.05 -7.45 7.40
N THR A 37 4.91 -6.66 8.46
CA THR A 37 4.40 -5.28 8.40
C THR A 37 5.54 -4.28 8.56
N ASP A 38 5.47 -3.15 7.84
CA ASP A 38 6.39 -2.03 8.01
C ASP A 38 6.13 -1.30 9.35
N PHE A 39 7.20 -0.85 10.01
CA PHE A 39 7.10 -0.25 11.34
C PHE A 39 6.41 1.13 11.32
N ALA A 40 6.78 2.01 10.38
CA ALA A 40 6.20 3.33 10.27
C ALA A 40 4.70 3.23 9.94
N ASP A 41 4.36 2.38 8.97
CA ASP A 41 2.97 2.14 8.60
C ASP A 41 2.14 1.60 9.77
N ALA A 42 2.70 0.71 10.58
CA ALA A 42 2.01 0.18 11.75
C ALA A 42 1.77 1.25 12.82
N LEU A 43 2.71 2.18 13.03
CA LEU A 43 2.50 3.31 13.94
C LEU A 43 1.40 4.25 13.44
N ASP A 44 1.38 4.54 12.14
CA ASP A 44 0.35 5.38 11.53
C ASP A 44 -1.02 4.71 11.60
N ALA A 45 -1.07 3.41 11.31
CA ALA A 45 -2.27 2.59 11.45
C ALA A 45 -2.85 2.66 12.87
N VAL A 46 -2.01 2.51 13.91
CA VAL A 46 -2.45 2.62 15.30
C VAL A 46 -2.97 4.03 15.61
N ALA A 47 -2.32 5.08 15.12
CA ALA A 47 -2.80 6.45 15.31
C ALA A 47 -4.17 6.67 14.67
N ILE A 48 -4.37 6.22 13.43
CA ILE A 48 -5.63 6.35 12.69
C ILE A 48 -6.76 5.60 13.38
N ILE A 49 -6.51 4.37 13.85
CA ILE A 49 -7.53 3.58 14.57
C ILE A 49 -7.80 4.22 15.93
N GLY A 50 -6.75 4.62 16.64
CA GLY A 50 -6.80 5.18 17.99
C GLY A 50 -7.50 6.53 18.08
N SER A 51 -7.51 7.31 17.01
CA SER A 51 -8.17 8.62 16.95
C SER A 51 -9.61 8.56 16.47
N ARG A 52 -10.19 7.37 16.24
CA ARG A 52 -11.59 7.27 15.80
C ARG A 52 -12.52 7.71 16.93
N PRO A 53 -13.59 8.47 16.63
CA PRO A 53 -14.61 8.81 17.61
C PRO A 53 -15.20 7.55 18.26
N LEU A 54 -15.48 7.65 19.55
CA LEU A 54 -16.13 6.62 20.35
C LEU A 54 -17.38 7.22 20.97
N GLU A 55 -18.45 6.43 21.04
CA GLU A 55 -19.64 6.84 21.77
C GLU A 55 -19.40 6.71 23.29
N PRO A 56 -20.09 7.49 24.13
CA PRO A 56 -20.00 7.35 25.57
C PRO A 56 -20.34 5.92 26.03
N GLY A 57 -19.38 5.27 26.71
CA GLY A 57 -19.52 3.89 27.19
C GLY A 57 -18.83 2.86 26.31
N ASP A 58 -18.42 3.22 25.08
CA ASP A 58 -17.61 2.34 24.24
C ASP A 58 -16.16 2.27 24.73
N GLN A 59 -15.57 1.08 24.57
CA GLN A 59 -14.17 0.86 24.84
C GLN A 59 -13.44 0.50 23.56
N LEU A 60 -12.41 1.27 23.24
CA LEU A 60 -11.55 0.98 22.11
C LEU A 60 -10.71 -0.27 22.39
N TRP A 61 -10.72 -1.19 21.43
CA TRP A 61 -9.91 -2.40 21.46
C TRP A 61 -9.21 -2.61 20.11
N ILE A 62 -7.88 -2.52 20.11
CA ILE A 62 -7.07 -2.71 18.90
C ILE A 62 -6.42 -4.09 18.94
N GLN A 63 -6.60 -4.86 17.86
CA GLN A 63 -5.97 -6.16 17.65
C GLN A 63 -4.90 -6.05 16.55
N PRO A 64 -3.92 -6.97 16.49
CA PRO A 64 -2.96 -7.01 15.38
C PRO A 64 -3.63 -7.01 14.00
N GLY A 65 -4.73 -7.76 13.85
CA GLY A 65 -5.50 -7.79 12.61
C GLY A 65 -6.05 -6.42 12.17
N HIS A 66 -6.46 -5.57 13.13
CA HIS A 66 -6.89 -4.19 12.83
C HIS A 66 -5.73 -3.36 12.27
N VAL A 67 -4.55 -3.46 12.89
CA VAL A 67 -3.33 -2.76 12.43
C VAL A 67 -2.95 -3.22 11.03
N ILE A 68 -2.90 -4.54 10.78
CA ILE A 68 -2.55 -5.10 9.47
C ILE A 68 -3.55 -4.64 8.39
N ALA A 69 -4.85 -4.63 8.70
CA ALA A 69 -5.87 -4.18 7.76
C ALA A 69 -5.73 -2.68 7.43
N GLU A 70 -5.41 -1.85 8.42
CA GLU A 70 -5.19 -0.42 8.23
C GLU A 70 -3.91 -0.14 7.43
N VAL A 71 -2.81 -0.85 7.71
CA VAL A 71 -1.58 -0.76 6.90
C VAL A 71 -1.86 -1.07 5.44
N LYS A 72 -2.62 -2.14 5.15
CA LYS A 72 -3.03 -2.45 3.78
C LYS A 72 -3.84 -1.32 3.14
N ARG A 73 -4.66 -0.61 3.92
CA ARG A 73 -5.42 0.56 3.45
C ARG A 73 -4.49 1.74 3.15
N ILE A 74 -3.54 2.04 4.04
CA ILE A 74 -2.52 3.09 3.85
C ILE A 74 -1.74 2.83 2.56
N ARG A 75 -1.20 1.61 2.40
CA ARG A 75 -0.44 1.21 1.20
C ARG A 75 -1.27 1.34 -0.08
N ARG A 76 -2.55 0.92 -0.04
CA ARG A 76 -3.48 1.07 -1.17
C ARG A 76 -3.76 2.54 -1.48
N ALA A 77 -3.94 3.37 -0.46
CA ALA A 77 -4.18 4.81 -0.63
C ALA A 77 -3.00 5.46 -1.35
N ARG A 78 -1.76 5.18 -0.92
CA ARG A 78 -0.53 5.65 -1.58
C ARG A 78 -0.49 5.26 -3.05
N LEU A 79 -0.76 3.99 -3.37
CA LEU A 79 -0.83 3.53 -4.76
C LEU A 79 -1.91 4.23 -5.58
N SER A 80 -3.08 4.49 -4.98
CA SER A 80 -4.18 5.14 -5.68
C SER A 80 -3.97 6.64 -5.92
N SER A 81 -3.24 7.32 -5.03
CA SER A 81 -2.92 8.74 -5.15
C SER A 81 -1.65 9.01 -5.96
N PHE A 82 -0.88 7.97 -6.29
CA PHE A 82 0.38 8.12 -6.98
C PHE A 82 0.19 8.49 -8.45
N ASP A 83 0.76 9.64 -8.85
CA ASP A 83 0.79 10.04 -10.24
C ASP A 83 1.86 9.26 -11.00
N ARG A 84 1.43 8.28 -11.80
CA ARG A 84 2.32 7.47 -12.62
C ARG A 84 3.07 8.25 -13.70
N ALA A 85 2.62 9.44 -14.08
CA ALA A 85 3.35 10.28 -15.04
C ALA A 85 4.71 10.75 -14.50
N THR A 86 4.92 10.67 -13.18
CA THR A 86 6.18 11.04 -12.52
C THR A 86 7.31 10.02 -12.70
N VAL A 87 7.01 8.82 -13.20
CA VAL A 87 8.03 7.77 -13.38
C VAL A 87 8.45 7.72 -14.84
N THR A 88 9.75 7.84 -15.11
CA THR A 88 10.33 7.74 -16.45
C THR A 88 11.23 6.51 -16.56
N GLY A 89 11.61 6.15 -17.79
CA GLY A 89 12.52 5.02 -18.01
C GLY A 89 11.87 3.64 -17.87
N ALA A 90 10.64 3.46 -18.37
CA ALA A 90 10.07 2.12 -18.44
C ALA A 90 10.82 1.27 -19.50
N PRO A 91 11.23 0.02 -19.18
CA PRO A 91 11.82 -0.89 -20.17
C PRO A 91 10.87 -1.16 -21.34
N THR A 92 11.45 -1.45 -22.51
CA THR A 92 10.70 -1.83 -23.72
C THR A 92 10.39 -3.33 -23.77
N ASP A 93 11.22 -4.17 -23.15
CA ASP A 93 10.94 -5.60 -23.02
C ASP A 93 9.75 -5.87 -22.07
N PRO A 94 8.77 -6.68 -22.46
CA PRO A 94 7.59 -6.95 -21.63
C PRO A 94 7.89 -7.58 -20.27
N ALA A 95 8.86 -8.49 -20.16
CA ALA A 95 9.19 -9.14 -18.90
C ALA A 95 9.88 -8.14 -17.95
N GLU A 96 10.82 -7.35 -18.48
CA GLU A 96 11.48 -6.28 -17.74
C GLU A 96 10.50 -5.19 -17.29
N PHE A 97 9.52 -4.86 -18.13
CA PHE A 97 8.47 -3.89 -17.81
C PHE A 97 7.61 -4.34 -16.62
N LEU A 98 7.24 -5.62 -16.54
CA LEU A 98 6.46 -6.17 -15.43
C LEU A 98 7.23 -6.12 -14.11
N ASP A 99 8.52 -6.48 -14.14
CA ASP A 99 9.38 -6.44 -12.97
C ASP A 99 9.66 -5.01 -12.52
N TRP A 100 9.92 -4.10 -13.47
CA TRP A 100 10.05 -2.66 -13.19
C TRP A 100 8.77 -2.11 -12.55
N THR A 101 7.60 -2.44 -13.11
CA THR A 101 6.31 -2.01 -12.57
C THR A 101 6.09 -2.53 -11.15
N ARG A 102 6.50 -3.78 -10.85
CA ARG A 102 6.41 -4.36 -9.51
C ARG A 102 7.30 -3.60 -8.52
N ARG A 103 8.54 -3.27 -8.91
CA ARG A 103 9.46 -2.48 -8.07
C ARG A 103 8.93 -1.08 -7.80
N VAL A 104 8.43 -0.38 -8.84
CA VAL A 104 7.79 0.94 -8.69
C VAL A 104 6.63 0.87 -7.69
N ASN A 105 5.71 -0.08 -7.88
CA ASN A 105 4.57 -0.24 -6.98
C ASN A 105 5.01 -0.52 -5.54
N GLU A 106 6.03 -1.35 -5.33
CA GLU A 106 6.51 -1.66 -3.99
C GLU A 106 7.10 -0.42 -3.30
N GLN A 107 7.86 0.41 -4.02
CA GLN A 107 8.41 1.65 -3.48
C GLN A 107 7.33 2.67 -3.15
N VAL A 108 6.36 2.87 -4.05
CA VAL A 108 5.21 3.76 -3.82
C VAL A 108 4.39 3.29 -2.61
N ALA A 109 4.06 2.01 -2.56
CA ALA A 109 3.27 1.45 -1.47
C ALA A 109 3.98 1.61 -0.12
N SER A 110 5.30 1.47 -0.11
CA SER A 110 6.14 1.63 1.07
C SER A 110 6.45 3.10 1.43
N GLY A 111 5.97 4.06 0.64
CA GLY A 111 6.17 5.49 0.91
C GLY A 111 7.52 6.06 0.47
N HIS A 112 8.35 5.28 -0.23
CA HIS A 112 9.66 5.68 -0.74
C HIS A 112 9.57 6.20 -2.18
N ALA A 113 8.70 7.19 -2.41
CA ALA A 113 8.50 7.77 -3.75
C ALA A 113 9.73 8.54 -4.26
N ASP A 114 10.67 8.87 -3.39
CA ASP A 114 11.98 9.44 -3.69
C ASP A 114 13.00 8.41 -4.22
N GLN A 115 12.74 7.11 -4.03
CA GLN A 115 13.63 6.01 -4.40
C GLN A 115 13.12 5.21 -5.61
N LEU A 116 12.30 5.84 -6.45
CA LEU A 116 11.74 5.18 -7.62
C LEU A 116 12.85 4.77 -8.59
N PRO A 117 12.81 3.54 -9.12
CA PRO A 117 13.79 3.08 -10.09
C PRO A 117 13.64 3.89 -11.38
N GLN A 118 14.53 4.86 -11.58
CA GLN A 118 14.68 5.57 -12.83
C GLN A 118 15.61 4.74 -13.72
N ILE A 119 15.22 4.52 -14.97
CA ILE A 119 16.16 4.07 -15.99
C ILE A 119 16.45 5.31 -16.82
N GLU A 120 17.70 5.77 -16.84
CA GLU A 120 18.08 6.83 -17.78
C GLU A 120 17.75 6.33 -19.19
N PRO A 121 17.03 7.11 -20.01
CA PRO A 121 16.77 6.70 -21.37
C PRO A 121 18.12 6.49 -22.05
N GLY A 122 18.45 5.23 -22.37
CA GLY A 122 19.56 4.93 -23.25
C GLY A 122 19.32 5.62 -24.59
N ASP A 123 20.39 6.02 -25.25
CA ASP A 123 20.40 6.84 -26.48
C ASP A 123 19.62 6.23 -27.67
N ASP A 124 19.03 5.04 -27.55
CA ASP A 124 18.21 4.39 -28.58
C ASP A 124 16.71 4.46 -28.25
N GLU A 125 16.09 5.51 -28.81
CA GLU A 125 14.84 5.49 -29.56
C GLU A 125 13.73 4.51 -29.13
N HIS A 126 12.77 5.02 -28.34
CA HIS A 126 11.33 5.14 -28.63
C HIS A 126 10.60 5.36 -27.31
N GLN A 127 10.52 6.62 -26.88
CA GLN A 127 9.65 7.00 -25.77
C GLN A 127 8.20 6.74 -26.18
N VAL A 128 7.60 5.71 -25.59
CA VAL A 128 6.15 5.55 -25.64
C VAL A 128 5.56 6.73 -24.90
N SER A 129 5.06 7.73 -25.64
CA SER A 129 4.62 8.98 -25.04
C SER A 129 3.49 8.73 -24.04
N ALA A 130 3.39 9.59 -23.03
CA ALA A 130 2.30 9.55 -22.06
C ALA A 130 0.91 9.57 -22.74
N ASP A 131 0.82 10.20 -23.92
CA ASP A 131 -0.39 10.25 -24.73
C ASP A 131 -0.78 8.86 -25.26
N PHE A 132 0.19 8.03 -25.66
CA PHE A 132 -0.07 6.67 -26.10
C PHE A 132 -0.63 5.78 -24.98
N ILE A 133 -0.11 5.92 -23.76
CA ILE A 133 -0.63 5.20 -22.59
C ILE A 133 -2.04 5.68 -22.24
N HIS A 134 -2.31 6.98 -22.35
CA HIS A 134 -3.66 7.55 -22.17
C HIS A 134 -4.64 7.03 -23.23
N GLU A 135 -4.21 6.94 -24.48
CA GLU A 135 -5.01 6.43 -25.59
C GLU A 135 -5.34 4.94 -25.43
N LEU A 136 -4.35 4.12 -25.04
CA LEU A 136 -4.56 2.70 -24.75
C LEU A 136 -5.58 2.47 -23.63
N ARG A 137 -5.51 3.25 -22.55
CA ARG A 137 -6.49 3.17 -21.45
C ARG A 137 -7.87 3.63 -21.89
N ALA A 138 -7.96 4.71 -22.68
CA ALA A 138 -9.22 5.19 -23.21
C ALA A 138 -9.87 4.16 -24.14
N ARG A 139 -9.07 3.42 -24.91
CA ARG A 139 -9.53 2.34 -25.79
C ARG A 139 -10.00 1.11 -25.01
N ALA A 140 -9.22 0.64 -24.04
CA ALA A 140 -9.60 -0.49 -23.18
C ALA A 140 -10.90 -0.22 -22.41
N LYS A 141 -11.11 1.02 -21.96
CA LYS A 141 -12.35 1.43 -21.27
C LYS A 141 -13.57 1.45 -22.20
N ARG A 142 -13.39 1.84 -23.47
CA ARG A 142 -14.45 1.77 -24.50
C ARG A 142 -14.79 0.33 -24.87
N GLU A 143 -13.80 -0.54 -24.98
CA GLU A 143 -14.00 -1.97 -25.27
C GLU A 143 -14.69 -2.70 -24.10
N GLN A 144 -14.38 -2.36 -22.85
CA GLN A 144 -15.11 -2.87 -21.69
C GLN A 144 -16.56 -2.38 -21.64
N ALA A 145 -16.81 -1.09 -21.93
CA ALA A 145 -18.17 -0.54 -21.96
C ALA A 145 -19.01 -1.16 -23.09
N HIS A 146 -18.41 -1.39 -24.26
CA HIS A 146 -19.10 -2.04 -25.38
C HIS A 146 -19.44 -3.52 -25.08
N ARG A 147 -18.61 -4.20 -24.30
CA ARG A 147 -18.83 -5.59 -23.86
C ARG A 147 -19.90 -5.74 -22.78
N THR A 148 -20.17 -4.68 -22.01
CA THR A 148 -21.27 -4.65 -21.02
C THR A 148 -22.62 -4.27 -21.63
N ASP A 149 -22.62 -3.61 -22.80
CA ASP A 149 -23.84 -3.19 -23.51
C ASP A 149 -24.37 -4.22 -24.52
N ASN A 150 -23.65 -5.32 -24.77
CA ASN A 150 -24.13 -6.44 -25.59
C ASN A 150 -24.00 -7.78 -24.84
N PRO A 151 -25.02 -8.20 -24.07
CA PRO A 151 -24.96 -9.42 -23.27
C PRO A 151 -25.30 -10.70 -24.04
N GLU A 152 -25.41 -10.68 -25.37
CA GLU A 152 -25.78 -11.87 -26.14
C GLU A 152 -24.87 -12.05 -27.36
N GLU A 153 -24.03 -13.10 -27.31
CA GLU A 153 -23.90 -14.08 -28.39
C GLU A 153 -23.21 -15.32 -27.81
N ASN A 154 -24.05 -16.31 -27.48
CA ASN A 154 -23.72 -17.70 -27.27
C ASN A 154 -23.96 -18.43 -28.60
#